data_AF-A0A3C0YUN4-F1
#
_entry.id   AF-A0A3C0YUN4-F1
#
_cell.length_a   1.000
_cell.length_b   1.000
_cell.length_c   1.000
_cell.angle_alpha   90.00
_cell.angle_beta   90.00
_cell.angle_gamma   90.00
#
_symmetry.space_group_name_H-M   'P 1'
#
loop_
_entity.id
_entity.type
_entity.pdbx_description
1 polymer ?
#
loop_
_entity_poly.entity_id
_entity_poly.type
_entity_poly.pdbx_seq_one_letter_code
_entity_poly.pdbx_strand_id
1 'polypeptide(L)'
;MPYGIEDQTLAEIEAFAVEIAAEAGKILGRHFGRSLKIEYKDKRESDPVTDADHESQSFLVEAITKRFPEHGILGEEDDEEKQEDTSPAPDFLWVLDPLDGTKNFLHGLPIYASSIGVLYKGAPVAGA
;
A
#
# COMPACT_ATOMS: atom_id res chain seq x y z
N MET A 1 5.55 -5.66 -26.67
CA MET A 1 5.71 -5.19 -25.29
C MET A 1 5.24 -3.75 -25.21
N PRO A 2 4.07 -3.48 -24.62
CA PRO A 2 3.47 -2.13 -24.63
C PRO A 2 4.31 -1.04 -23.93
N TYR A 3 5.38 -1.40 -23.21
CA TYR A 3 6.21 -0.45 -22.45
C TYR A 3 7.72 -0.62 -22.62
N GLY A 4 8.18 -1.53 -23.49
CA GLY A 4 9.61 -1.88 -23.59
C GLY A 4 10.17 -2.64 -22.37
N ILE A 5 9.30 -3.08 -21.46
CA ILE A 5 9.64 -3.96 -20.32
C ILE A 5 9.50 -5.42 -20.75
N GLU A 6 10.36 -6.28 -20.23
CA GLU A 6 10.28 -7.74 -20.40
C GLU A 6 9.08 -8.31 -19.64
N ASP A 7 8.33 -9.25 -20.24
CA ASP A 7 7.14 -9.85 -19.62
C ASP A 7 7.50 -10.56 -18.31
N GLN A 8 8.72 -11.11 -18.23
CA GLN A 8 9.23 -11.73 -17.02
C GLN A 8 9.34 -10.74 -15.87
N THR A 9 9.82 -9.50 -16.12
CA THR A 9 9.90 -8.46 -15.09
C THR A 9 8.53 -8.08 -14.57
N LEU A 10 7.54 -7.95 -15.46
CA LEU A 10 6.16 -7.64 -15.07
C LEU A 10 5.56 -8.77 -14.22
N ALA A 11 5.78 -10.02 -14.60
CA ALA A 11 5.33 -11.18 -13.84
C ALA A 11 6.01 -11.27 -12.46
N GLU A 12 7.30 -10.92 -12.36
CA GLU A 12 8.02 -10.88 -11.07
C GLU A 12 7.48 -9.79 -10.15
N ILE A 13 7.14 -8.61 -10.70
CA ILE A 13 6.52 -7.51 -9.95
C ILE A 13 5.12 -7.90 -9.46
N GLU A 14 4.28 -8.47 -10.32
CA GLU A 14 2.93 -8.90 -9.95
C GLU A 14 2.97 -10.00 -8.89
N ALA A 15 3.82 -11.02 -9.07
CA ALA A 15 3.97 -12.09 -8.08
C ALA A 15 4.42 -11.57 -6.71
N PHE A 16 5.35 -10.60 -6.69
CA PHE A 16 5.77 -9.97 -5.45
C PHE A 16 4.66 -9.13 -4.82
N ALA A 17 3.89 -8.36 -5.61
CA ALA A 17 2.75 -7.59 -5.12
C ALA A 17 1.72 -8.50 -4.42
N VAL A 18 1.38 -9.64 -5.03
CA VAL A 18 0.46 -10.63 -4.46
C VAL A 18 1.00 -11.21 -3.15
N GLU A 19 2.31 -11.53 -3.10
CA GLU A 19 2.95 -12.04 -1.88
C GLU A 19 2.82 -11.06 -0.72
N ILE A 20 3.22 -9.80 -0.92
CA ILE A 20 3.23 -8.80 0.15
C ILE A 20 1.82 -8.34 0.52
N ALA A 21 0.87 -8.29 -0.42
CA ALA A 21 -0.54 -8.02 -0.12
C ALA A 21 -1.15 -9.12 0.77
N ALA A 22 -0.81 -10.39 0.50
CA ALA A 22 -1.26 -11.50 1.33
C ALA A 22 -0.66 -11.47 2.74
N GLU A 23 0.63 -11.11 2.88
CA GLU A 23 1.25 -10.92 4.19
C GLU A 23 0.65 -9.74 4.95
N ALA A 24 0.43 -8.60 4.29
CA ALA A 24 -0.28 -7.45 4.86
C ALA A 24 -1.69 -7.85 5.35
N GLY A 25 -2.44 -8.64 4.57
CA GLY A 25 -3.71 -9.20 4.99
C GLY A 25 -3.63 -10.04 6.28
N LYS A 26 -2.52 -10.78 6.49
CA LYS A 26 -2.29 -11.49 7.77
C LYS A 26 -2.01 -10.53 8.91
N ILE A 27 -1.34 -9.41 8.67
CA ILE A 27 -1.13 -8.34 9.67
C ILE A 27 -2.49 -7.79 10.10
N LEU A 28 -3.32 -7.38 9.15
CA LEU A 28 -4.68 -6.91 9.41
C LEU A 28 -5.50 -7.94 10.19
N GLY A 29 -5.42 -9.22 9.80
CA GLY A 29 -6.11 -10.31 10.50
C GLY A 29 -5.68 -10.51 11.96
N ARG A 30 -4.44 -10.15 12.34
CA ARG A 30 -4.01 -10.18 13.75
C ARG A 30 -4.66 -9.07 14.58
N HIS A 31 -4.96 -7.94 13.95
CA HIS A 31 -5.58 -6.77 14.59
C HIS A 31 -7.11 -6.85 14.62
N PHE A 32 -7.70 -7.57 13.67
CA PHE A 32 -9.15 -7.65 13.53
C PHE A 32 -9.84 -8.16 14.80
N GLY A 33 -10.85 -7.41 15.27
CA GLY A 33 -11.61 -7.73 16.48
C GLY A 33 -10.89 -7.42 17.81
N ARG A 34 -9.72 -6.76 17.77
CA ARG A 34 -9.02 -6.28 18.97
C ARG A 34 -9.33 -4.82 19.25
N SER A 35 -9.03 -4.37 20.48
CA SER A 35 -9.02 -2.94 20.79
C SER A 35 -7.84 -2.27 20.09
N LEU A 36 -8.14 -1.33 19.21
CA LEU A 36 -7.15 -0.56 18.47
C LEU A 36 -7.13 0.89 18.93
N LYS A 37 -5.96 1.52 18.81
CA LYS A 37 -5.88 2.97 18.82
C LYS A 37 -6.41 3.49 17.48
N ILE A 38 -7.29 4.47 17.55
CA ILE A 38 -7.88 5.14 16.38
C ILE A 38 -7.36 6.57 16.39
N GLU A 39 -6.79 6.98 15.27
CA GLU A 39 -6.48 8.36 14.95
C GLU A 39 -7.35 8.78 13.76
N TYR A 40 -7.48 10.08 13.52
CA TYR A 40 -8.28 10.59 12.41
C TYR A 40 -7.43 11.56 11.60
N LYS A 41 -7.36 11.33 10.28
CA LYS A 41 -6.63 12.20 9.35
C LYS A 41 -7.30 13.58 9.24
N ASP A 42 -8.60 13.64 9.49
CA ASP A 42 -9.41 14.84 9.32
C ASP A 42 -10.04 15.33 10.62
N LYS A 43 -10.32 16.65 10.67
CA LYS A 43 -10.96 17.28 11.83
C LYS A 43 -12.42 16.87 12.03
N ARG A 44 -13.03 16.19 11.06
CA ARG A 44 -14.44 15.74 11.13
C ARG A 44 -14.55 14.28 11.57
N GLU A 45 -13.44 13.63 11.92
CA GLU A 45 -13.40 12.23 12.37
C GLU A 45 -14.08 11.28 11.37
N SER A 46 -13.94 11.59 10.09
CA SER A 46 -14.58 10.84 9.00
C SER A 46 -13.62 9.87 8.31
N ASP A 47 -12.33 10.02 8.56
CA ASP A 47 -11.23 9.26 7.98
C ASP A 47 -10.35 8.65 9.09
N PRO A 48 -10.76 7.50 9.65
CA PRO A 48 -10.04 6.84 10.73
C PRO A 48 -8.83 6.07 10.20
N VAL A 49 -7.70 6.16 10.91
CA VAL A 49 -6.52 5.32 10.74
C VAL A 49 -6.22 4.59 12.04
N THR A 50 -5.70 3.36 11.97
CA THR A 50 -5.46 2.51 13.13
C THR A 50 -4.02 2.00 13.20
N ASP A 51 -3.65 1.41 14.34
CA ASP A 51 -2.37 0.68 14.47
C ASP A 51 -2.20 -0.43 13.41
N ALA A 52 -3.32 -0.98 12.88
CA ALA A 52 -3.29 -1.98 11.83
C ALA A 52 -2.82 -1.38 10.48
N ASP A 53 -3.31 -0.18 10.14
CA ASP A 53 -2.91 0.57 8.95
C ASP A 53 -1.41 0.88 9.01
N HIS A 54 -0.93 1.41 10.15
CA HIS A 54 0.49 1.74 10.34
C HIS A 54 1.42 0.52 10.25
N GLU A 55 1.07 -0.61 10.91
CA GLU A 55 1.89 -1.83 10.84
C GLU A 55 1.90 -2.42 9.42
N SER A 56 0.74 -2.42 8.75
CA SER A 56 0.60 -2.89 7.37
C SER A 56 1.41 -2.03 6.39
N GLN A 57 1.30 -0.70 6.47
CA GLN A 57 2.08 0.22 5.62
C GLN A 57 3.58 0.08 5.86
N SER A 58 4.02 0.01 7.12
CA SER A 58 5.44 -0.12 7.46
C SER A 58 6.04 -1.38 6.85
N PHE A 59 5.30 -2.50 6.95
CA PHE A 59 5.70 -3.76 6.34
C PHE A 59 5.82 -3.66 4.81
N LEU A 60 4.81 -3.10 4.14
CA LEU A 60 4.78 -2.96 2.68
C LEU A 60 5.95 -2.09 2.19
N VAL A 61 6.16 -0.93 2.83
CA VAL A 61 7.24 0.00 2.49
C VAL A 61 8.60 -0.66 2.67
N GLU A 62 8.84 -1.37 3.78
CA GLU A 62 10.10 -2.06 4.04
C GLU A 62 10.36 -3.15 2.98
N ALA A 63 9.34 -3.98 2.70
CA ALA A 63 9.45 -5.07 1.74
C ALA A 63 9.78 -4.56 0.32
N ILE A 64 9.08 -3.53 -0.14
CA ILE A 64 9.29 -2.92 -1.46
C ILE A 64 10.66 -2.26 -1.52
N THR A 65 11.02 -1.42 -0.55
CA THR A 65 12.31 -0.71 -0.51
C THR A 65 13.49 -1.68 -0.53
N LYS A 66 13.36 -2.81 0.17
CA LYS A 66 14.39 -3.85 0.20
C LYS A 66 14.56 -4.56 -1.15
N ARG A 67 13.47 -4.81 -1.87
CA ARG A 67 13.50 -5.55 -3.14
C ARG A 67 13.77 -4.66 -4.35
N PHE A 68 13.24 -3.44 -4.32
CA PHE A 68 13.21 -2.49 -5.41
C PHE A 68 13.62 -1.08 -4.92
N PRO A 69 14.89 -0.87 -4.54
CA PRO A 69 15.35 0.38 -3.93
C PRO A 69 15.27 1.62 -4.84
N GLU A 70 15.10 1.42 -6.16
CA GLU A 70 14.95 2.51 -7.14
C GLU A 70 13.47 2.83 -7.47
N HIS A 71 12.52 2.05 -6.95
CA HIS A 71 11.09 2.29 -7.20
C HIS A 71 10.54 3.31 -6.21
N GLY A 72 9.59 4.12 -6.66
CA GLY A 72 8.83 5.02 -5.79
C GLY A 72 7.75 4.29 -5.02
N ILE A 73 7.35 4.85 -3.89
CA ILE A 73 6.21 4.39 -3.09
C ILE A 73 5.33 5.59 -2.76
N LEU A 74 4.03 5.43 -2.94
CA LEU A 74 2.98 6.35 -2.54
C LEU A 74 2.00 5.59 -1.65
N GLY A 75 2.08 5.78 -0.33
CA GLY A 75 1.13 5.24 0.62
C GLY A 75 0.01 6.22 0.95
N GLU A 76 -1.17 5.71 1.30
CA GLU A 76 -2.29 6.53 1.78
C GLU A 76 -1.97 7.29 3.08
N GLU A 77 -1.06 6.77 3.91
CA GLU A 77 -0.64 7.38 5.17
C GLU A 77 0.64 8.23 5.04
N ASP A 78 1.08 8.53 3.82
CA ASP A 78 2.24 9.41 3.62
C ASP A 78 1.89 10.88 3.88
N ASP A 79 2.74 11.59 4.64
CA ASP A 79 2.59 13.03 4.90
C ASP A 79 2.61 13.85 3.58
N GLU A 80 1.78 14.89 3.52
CA GLU A 80 1.69 15.83 2.39
C GLU A 80 3.03 16.51 2.06
N GLU A 81 4.01 16.49 2.97
CA GLU A 81 5.35 17.07 2.79
C GLU A 81 6.15 16.43 1.64
N LYS A 82 5.81 15.21 1.19
CA LYS A 82 6.44 14.59 0.01
C LYS A 82 6.10 15.29 -1.31
N GLN A 83 5.13 16.22 -1.35
CA GLN A 83 4.70 16.91 -2.58
C GLN A 83 5.71 17.94 -3.10
N GLU A 84 6.73 18.33 -2.34
CA GLU A 84 7.77 19.28 -2.76
C GLU A 84 9.04 18.63 -3.34
N ASP A 85 9.06 17.30 -3.52
CA ASP A 85 10.21 16.62 -4.12
C ASP A 85 10.36 16.99 -5.61
N THR A 86 11.50 17.60 -5.95
CA THR A 86 11.87 18.03 -7.31
C THR A 86 12.72 17.00 -8.05
N SER A 87 12.99 15.85 -7.43
CA SER A 87 13.70 14.74 -8.03
C SER A 87 12.93 14.19 -9.24
N PRO A 88 13.63 13.61 -10.24
CA PRO A 88 12.95 12.92 -11.34
C PRO A 88 12.00 11.85 -10.81
N ALA A 89 10.77 11.82 -11.33
CA ALA A 89 9.80 10.80 -10.96
C ALA A 89 10.37 9.40 -11.27
N PRO A 90 10.22 8.43 -10.36
CA PRO A 90 10.70 7.08 -10.59
C PRO A 90 9.90 6.42 -11.72
N ASP A 91 10.59 5.56 -12.47
CA ASP A 91 9.99 4.83 -13.58
C ASP A 91 8.86 3.90 -13.09
N PHE A 92 9.07 3.24 -11.94
CA PHE A 92 8.06 2.45 -11.25
C PHE A 92 7.57 3.16 -9.98
N LEU A 93 6.25 3.13 -9.76
CA LEU A 93 5.60 3.66 -8.57
C LEU A 93 4.64 2.62 -7.99
N TRP A 94 4.82 2.28 -6.72
CA TRP A 94 3.91 1.45 -5.94
C TRP A 94 2.91 2.33 -5.21
N VAL A 95 1.62 2.11 -5.42
CA VAL A 95 0.53 2.82 -4.76
C VAL A 95 -0.10 1.85 -3.75
N LEU A 96 -0.13 2.24 -2.48
CA LEU A 96 -0.50 1.35 -1.38
C LEU A 96 -1.73 1.88 -0.65
N ASP A 97 -2.71 1.00 -0.46
CA ASP A 97 -3.78 1.14 0.52
C ASP A 97 -3.63 -0.03 1.53
N PRO A 98 -3.04 0.24 2.71
CA PRO A 98 -2.72 -0.80 3.68
C PRO A 98 -3.95 -1.48 4.28
N LEU A 99 -5.09 -0.79 4.33
CA LEU A 99 -6.37 -1.26 4.87
C LEU A 99 -7.54 -0.55 4.14
N ASP A 100 -7.95 -1.10 3.00
CA ASP A 100 -9.19 -0.66 2.36
C ASP A 100 -10.37 -1.16 3.19
N GLY A 101 -11.30 -0.25 3.49
CA GLY A 101 -12.47 -0.53 4.30
C GLY A 101 -12.25 -0.39 5.80
N THR A 102 -11.43 0.56 6.26
CA THR A 102 -11.17 0.83 7.71
C THR A 102 -12.45 0.94 8.54
N LYS A 103 -13.53 1.51 8.00
CA LYS A 103 -14.84 1.56 8.68
C LYS A 103 -15.47 0.17 8.88
N ASN A 104 -15.35 -0.72 7.90
CA ASN A 104 -15.81 -2.10 8.04
C ASN A 104 -14.97 -2.82 9.08
N PHE A 105 -13.65 -2.65 9.00
CA PHE A 105 -12.69 -3.23 9.92
C PHE A 105 -12.99 -2.86 11.38
N LEU A 106 -13.18 -1.56 11.66
CA LEU A 106 -13.50 -1.03 12.99
C LEU A 106 -14.85 -1.50 13.52
N HIS A 107 -15.83 -1.71 12.64
CA HIS A 107 -17.14 -2.26 13.01
C HIS A 107 -17.19 -3.80 13.08
N GLY A 108 -16.06 -4.48 12.90
CA GLY A 108 -15.99 -5.95 12.95
C GLY A 108 -16.64 -6.65 11.77
N LEU A 109 -16.76 -5.96 10.62
CA LEU A 109 -17.20 -6.55 9.36
C LEU A 109 -15.98 -7.10 8.61
N PRO A 110 -15.95 -8.40 8.25
CA PRO A 110 -14.81 -9.03 7.59
C PRO A 110 -14.80 -8.74 6.08
N ILE A 111 -14.98 -7.47 5.71
CA ILE A 111 -15.00 -6.97 4.33
C ILE A 111 -14.00 -5.81 4.27
N TYR A 112 -12.74 -6.17 4.17
CA TYR A 112 -11.58 -5.28 4.10
C TYR A 112 -10.46 -5.97 3.32
N ALA A 113 -9.50 -5.20 2.82
CA ALA A 113 -8.36 -5.72 2.07
C ALA A 113 -7.10 -4.89 2.32
N SER A 114 -5.94 -5.43 1.92
CA SER A 114 -4.77 -4.61 1.62
C SER A 114 -4.66 -4.59 0.09
N SER A 115 -4.51 -3.42 -0.50
CA SER A 115 -4.55 -3.21 -1.95
C SER A 115 -3.26 -2.56 -2.43
N ILE A 116 -2.72 -3.09 -3.53
CA ILE A 116 -1.46 -2.62 -4.12
C ILE A 116 -1.66 -2.40 -5.61
N GLY A 117 -1.30 -1.21 -6.08
CA GLY A 117 -1.18 -0.89 -7.51
C GLY A 117 0.27 -0.63 -7.90
N VAL A 118 0.69 -1.06 -9.08
CA VAL A 118 2.01 -0.72 -9.62
C VAL A 118 1.86 0.01 -10.95
N LEU A 119 2.49 1.18 -11.04
CA LEU A 119 2.55 1.99 -12.23
C LEU A 119 3.95 1.94 -12.83
N TYR A 120 4.04 1.88 -14.15
CA TYR A 120 5.26 2.20 -14.91
C TYR A 120 5.03 3.44 -15.76
N LYS A 121 5.78 4.51 -15.50
CA LYS A 121 5.63 5.81 -16.18
C LYS A 121 4.17 6.30 -16.21
N GLY A 122 3.47 6.10 -15.10
CA GLY A 122 2.06 6.47 -14.92
C GLY A 122 1.04 5.50 -15.52
N ALA A 123 1.45 4.44 -16.21
CA ALA A 123 0.55 3.42 -16.72
C ALA A 123 0.47 2.23 -15.73
N PRO A 124 -0.72 1.74 -15.36
CA PRO A 124 -0.84 0.56 -14.50
C PRO A 124 -0.31 -0.69 -15.19
N VAL A 125 0.53 -1.44 -14.47
CA VAL A 125 1.20 -2.65 -14.98
C VAL A 125 0.98 -3.89 -14.12
N ALA A 126 0.63 -3.75 -12.84
CA ALA A 126 0.27 -4.84 -11.95
C ALA A 126 -0.66 -4.37 -10.83
N GLY A 127 -1.35 -5.30 -10.19
CA GLY A 127 -2.14 -5.05 -8.99
C GLY A 127 -2.38 -6.33 -8.17
N ALA A 128 -2.63 -6.17 -6.87
CA ALA A 128 -2.86 -7.25 -5.92
C ALA A 128 -3.84 -6.85 -4.82
#